data_AF-Q3KNT9-F1
#
_entry.id   AF-Q3KNT9-F1
#
_cell.length_a   1.000
_cell.length_b   1.000
_cell.length_c   1.000
_cell.angle_alpha   90.00
_cell.angle_beta   90.00
_cell.angle_gamma   90.00
#
_symmetry.space_group_name_H-M   'P 1'
#
loop_
_entity.id
_entity.type
_entity.pdbx_description
1 polymer ?
#
loop_
_entity_poly.entity_id
_entity_poly.type
_entity_poly.pdbx_seq_one_letter_code
_entity_poly.pdbx_strand_id
1 'polypeptide(L)'
;MWRLALGGVFLAAAQACVFCRLPAHDLSGRLARLCSQMEARQKECGASPDFSAFALDEVSMNKVTEKTHRVLRVMEIKEAVSSLPSYWSWLRKTKLPEYTREALCPPACRGSTTLYNCSTCKGTEVSCWPRKRCFPGSQDLWEAKILLLSIFGAFLLLGVLSLLVESHHLQAKSGL
;
A
#
# COMPACT_ATOMS: atom_id res chain seq x y z
N MET A 1 26.43 45.72 19.73
CA MET A 1 25.71 45.63 18.42
C MET A 1 25.46 44.15 18.12
N TRP A 2 24.21 43.85 17.79
CA TRP A 2 23.55 42.59 17.39
C TRP A 2 24.09 41.20 17.79
N ARG A 3 23.23 40.48 18.52
CA ARG A 3 23.25 39.03 18.74
C ARG A 3 23.10 38.29 17.40
N LEU A 4 24.11 37.50 17.03
CA LEU A 4 23.98 36.45 16.01
C LEU A 4 23.10 35.34 16.59
N ALA A 5 21.79 35.44 16.34
CA ALA A 5 20.84 34.35 16.54
C ALA A 5 21.19 33.24 15.55
N LEU A 6 22.05 32.32 15.99
CA LEU A 6 22.30 31.04 15.32
C LEU A 6 21.01 30.22 15.37
N GLY A 7 20.12 30.49 14.40
CA GLY A 7 18.99 29.64 14.07
C GLY A 7 19.52 28.32 13.51
N GLY A 8 19.88 27.40 14.39
CA GLY A 8 20.08 26.00 14.04
C GLY A 8 18.73 25.43 13.64
N VAL A 9 18.42 25.47 12.35
CA VAL A 9 17.36 24.66 11.75
C VAL A 9 17.74 23.21 12.04
N PHE A 10 17.11 22.61 13.05
CA PHE A 10 17.12 21.16 13.22
C PHE A 10 16.53 20.57 11.95
N LEU A 11 17.41 20.21 11.00
CA LEU A 11 17.06 19.32 9.91
C LEU A 11 16.63 18.03 10.59
N ALA A 12 15.31 17.89 10.80
CA ALA A 12 14.72 16.61 11.15
C ALA A 12 15.13 15.65 10.03
N ALA A 13 16.19 14.89 10.26
CA ALA A 13 16.68 13.91 9.31
C ALA A 13 15.50 12.97 9.05
N ALA A 14 14.91 13.06 7.86
CA ALA A 14 13.81 12.20 7.46
C ALA A 14 14.33 10.76 7.56
N GLN A 15 13.90 10.06 8.60
CA GLN A 15 14.24 8.65 8.73
C GLN A 15 13.48 7.91 7.62
N ALA A 16 14.09 6.91 6.99
CA ALA A 16 13.31 6.01 6.14
C ALA A 16 12.26 5.31 7.01
N CYS A 17 11.08 4.98 6.44
CA CYS A 17 9.98 4.31 7.16
C CYS A 17 10.51 3.20 8.08
N VAL A 18 11.38 2.35 7.52
CA VAL A 18 11.96 1.15 8.11
C VAL A 18 12.66 1.40 9.47
N PHE A 19 13.10 2.63 9.74
CA PHE A 19 13.82 2.99 10.95
C PHE A 19 12.92 3.62 12.03
N CYS A 20 11.67 3.97 11.70
CA CYS A 20 10.85 4.80 12.57
C CYS A 20 10.50 4.22 13.94
N ARG A 21 10.55 2.89 14.11
CA ARG A 21 10.08 2.28 15.37
C ARG A 21 10.95 1.18 15.95
N LEU A 22 12.07 0.86 15.34
CA LEU A 22 12.92 -0.23 15.83
C LEU A 22 14.39 0.17 15.70
N PRO A 23 15.06 0.56 16.79
CA PRO A 23 16.51 0.32 16.88
C PRO A 23 16.83 -1.18 16.88
N ALA A 24 15.82 -2.07 16.86
CA ALA A 24 16.03 -3.50 16.73
C ALA A 24 16.89 -3.76 15.48
N HIS A 25 17.98 -4.50 15.73
CA HIS A 25 18.98 -4.89 14.75
C HIS A 25 19.95 -3.81 14.24
N ASP A 26 19.99 -2.62 14.83
CA ASP A 26 20.96 -1.57 14.43
C ASP A 26 20.96 -1.34 12.90
N LEU A 27 19.78 -1.29 12.28
CA LEU A 27 19.69 -1.24 10.80
C LEU A 27 20.42 -0.03 10.22
N SER A 28 20.36 1.11 10.90
CA SER A 28 21.05 2.34 10.50
C SER A 28 22.58 2.15 10.57
N GLY A 29 23.11 1.59 11.66
CA GLY A 29 24.53 1.31 11.80
C GLY A 29 25.01 0.25 10.80
N ARG A 30 24.20 -0.79 10.54
CA ARG A 30 24.49 -1.80 9.51
C ARG A 30 24.51 -1.23 8.11
N LEU A 31 23.53 -0.39 7.78
CA LEU A 31 23.51 0.32 6.51
C LEU A 31 24.74 1.22 6.36
N ALA A 32 25.12 1.94 7.42
CA ALA A 32 26.32 2.76 7.42
C ALA A 32 27.60 1.94 7.19
N ARG A 33 27.73 0.78 7.85
CA ARG A 33 28.86 -0.16 7.66
C ARG A 33 28.92 -0.74 6.24
N LEU A 34 27.77 -1.09 5.65
CA LEU A 34 27.70 -1.54 4.26
C LEU A 34 28.09 -0.40 3.31
N CYS A 35 27.58 0.81 3.54
CA CYS A 35 27.87 1.96 2.69
C CYS A 35 29.33 2.44 2.77
N SER A 36 29.99 2.31 3.92
CA SER A 36 31.41 2.66 4.04
C SER A 36 32.32 1.76 3.20
N GLN A 37 31.89 0.55 2.86
CA GLN A 37 32.64 -0.34 1.96
C GLN A 37 32.57 0.11 0.49
N MET A 38 31.64 1.00 0.14
CA MET A 38 31.41 1.47 -1.22
C MET A 38 31.88 2.93 -1.39
N GLU A 39 33.14 3.25 -1.05
CA GLU A 39 33.70 4.61 -1.11
C GLU A 39 33.40 5.31 -2.46
N ALA A 40 33.57 4.60 -3.58
CA ALA A 40 33.32 5.14 -4.93
C ALA A 40 31.83 5.40 -5.25
N ARG A 41 30.90 4.79 -4.51
CA ARG A 41 29.44 4.87 -4.73
C ARG A 41 28.68 5.34 -3.49
N GLN A 42 29.35 6.01 -2.56
CA GLN A 42 28.75 6.45 -1.30
C GLN A 42 27.52 7.36 -1.54
N LYS A 43 27.54 8.17 -2.60
CA LYS A 43 26.37 8.96 -3.05
C LYS A 43 25.16 8.09 -3.40
N GLU A 44 25.36 6.95 -4.07
CA GLU A 44 24.28 6.01 -4.41
C GLU A 44 23.80 5.25 -3.16
N CYS A 45 24.72 4.93 -2.25
CA CYS A 45 24.40 4.16 -1.05
C CYS A 45 23.62 4.98 0.00
N GLY A 46 24.02 6.23 0.20
CA GLY A 46 23.38 7.16 1.14
C GLY A 46 22.07 7.77 0.61
N ALA A 47 21.85 7.71 -0.71
CA ALA A 47 20.56 8.08 -1.31
C ALA A 47 19.51 6.99 -1.02
N SER A 48 19.14 6.83 0.25
CA SER A 48 17.94 6.08 0.60
C SER A 48 16.76 6.74 -0.14
N PRO A 49 15.88 5.97 -0.79
CA PRO A 49 14.76 6.54 -1.51
C PRO A 49 13.94 7.44 -0.59
N ASP A 50 13.33 8.48 -1.15
CA ASP A 50 12.33 9.23 -0.39
C ASP A 50 11.15 8.30 -0.07
N PHE A 51 10.90 8.16 1.23
CA PHE A 51 9.81 7.37 1.78
C PHE A 51 8.70 8.24 2.40
N SER A 52 8.79 9.56 2.27
CA SER A 52 7.84 10.53 2.84
C SER A 52 6.39 10.30 2.40
N ALA A 53 6.19 9.75 1.20
CA ALA A 53 4.88 9.45 0.63
C ALA A 53 4.20 8.21 1.23
N PHE A 54 4.91 7.43 2.05
CA PHE A 54 4.37 6.23 2.66
C PHE A 54 4.04 6.44 4.13
N ALA A 55 3.07 5.66 4.59
CA ALA A 55 2.77 5.50 5.98
C ALA A 55 2.43 4.02 6.20
N LEU A 56 2.98 3.46 7.27
CA LEU A 56 2.82 2.03 7.60
C LEU A 56 2.27 1.89 9.00
N ASP A 57 1.43 0.89 9.22
CA ASP A 57 1.04 0.49 10.57
C ASP A 57 2.19 -0.27 11.26
N GLU A 58 2.05 -0.51 12.56
CA GLU A 58 3.06 -1.17 13.36
C GLU A 58 3.41 -2.59 12.87
N VAL A 59 2.42 -3.38 12.45
CA VAL A 59 2.63 -4.76 11.99
C VAL A 59 3.38 -4.76 10.68
N SER A 60 2.98 -3.90 9.73
CA SER A 60 3.68 -3.75 8.46
C SER A 60 5.10 -3.22 8.63
N MET A 61 5.28 -2.26 9.55
CA MET A 61 6.60 -1.74 9.89
C MET A 61 7.53 -2.85 10.35
N ASN A 62 7.08 -3.66 11.32
CA ASN A 62 7.85 -4.79 11.84
C ASN A 62 8.24 -5.79 10.74
N LYS A 63 7.31 -6.13 9.84
CA LYS A 63 7.59 -7.02 8.70
C LYS A 63 8.67 -6.45 7.77
N VAL A 64 8.60 -5.16 7.45
CA VAL A 64 9.57 -4.49 6.57
C VAL A 64 10.93 -4.39 7.24
N THR A 65 10.98 -4.03 8.53
CA THR A 65 12.20 -3.95 9.33
C THR A 65 12.89 -5.31 9.40
N GLU A 66 12.17 -6.38 9.75
CA GLU A 66 12.71 -7.74 9.79
C GLU A 66 13.22 -8.20 8.43
N LYS A 67 12.47 -7.94 7.36
CA LYS A 67 12.90 -8.30 6.02
C LYS A 67 14.17 -7.54 5.62
N THR A 68 14.22 -6.25 5.92
CA THR A 68 15.40 -5.41 5.65
C THR A 68 16.59 -5.89 6.44
N HIS A 69 16.44 -6.21 7.72
CA HIS A 69 17.48 -6.82 8.54
C HIS A 69 18.09 -8.04 7.86
N ARG A 70 17.24 -8.99 7.43
CA ARG A 70 17.69 -10.22 6.79
C ARG A 70 18.40 -9.97 5.48
N VAL A 71 17.87 -9.08 4.64
CA VAL A 71 18.49 -8.76 3.34
C VAL A 71 19.85 -8.09 3.53
N LEU A 72 19.96 -7.09 4.42
CA LEU A 72 21.25 -6.47 4.73
C LEU A 72 22.25 -7.49 5.28
N ARG A 73 21.79 -8.49 6.06
CA ARG A 73 22.66 -9.57 6.56
C ARG A 73 23.22 -10.44 5.45
N VAL A 74 22.39 -10.79 4.48
CA VAL A 74 22.83 -11.55 3.32
C VAL A 74 23.83 -10.74 2.48
N MET A 75 23.60 -9.43 2.34
CA MET A 75 24.52 -8.54 1.63
C MET A 75 25.88 -8.41 2.34
N GLU A 76 25.89 -8.29 3.67
CA GLU A 76 27.12 -8.28 4.48
C GLU A 76 27.92 -9.57 4.30
N ILE A 77 27.26 -10.73 4.40
CA ILE A 77 27.93 -12.05 4.30
C ILE A 77 28.45 -12.31 2.88
N LYS A 78 27.72 -11.88 1.86
CA LYS A 78 28.07 -12.12 0.45
C LYS A 78 28.87 -10.99 -0.19
N GLU A 79 29.20 -9.94 0.58
CA GLU A 79 29.82 -8.71 0.08
C GLU A 79 29.08 -8.10 -1.12
N ALA A 80 27.76 -8.32 -1.20
CA ALA A 80 26.93 -7.99 -2.34
C ALA A 80 26.32 -6.58 -2.24
N VAL A 81 27.11 -5.60 -1.80
CA VAL A 81 26.62 -4.24 -1.49
C VAL A 81 26.04 -3.52 -2.72
N SER A 82 26.52 -3.86 -3.92
CA SER A 82 25.98 -3.37 -5.19
C SER A 82 24.49 -3.71 -5.41
N SER A 83 23.94 -4.68 -4.68
CA SER A 83 22.52 -5.06 -4.76
C SER A 83 21.59 -4.15 -3.94
N LEU A 84 22.15 -3.29 -3.10
CA LEU A 84 21.39 -2.43 -2.18
C LEU A 84 20.45 -1.44 -2.90
N PRO A 85 20.86 -0.72 -3.96
CA PRO A 85 19.94 0.17 -4.69
C PRO A 85 18.75 -0.58 -5.31
N SER A 86 18.97 -1.79 -5.82
CA SER A 86 17.91 -2.64 -6.35
C SER A 86 16.93 -3.07 -5.26
N TYR A 87 17.43 -3.41 -4.08
CA TYR A 87 16.58 -3.71 -2.92
C TYR A 87 15.73 -2.50 -2.51
N TRP A 88 16.33 -1.32 -2.39
CA TRP A 88 15.61 -0.09 -2.05
C TRP A 88 14.57 0.30 -3.09
N SER A 89 14.88 0.14 -4.38
CA SER A 89 13.95 0.34 -5.48
C SER A 89 12.75 -0.61 -5.37
N TRP A 90 12.99 -1.90 -5.13
CA TRP A 90 11.94 -2.90 -4.92
C TRP A 90 11.08 -2.58 -3.69
N LEU A 91 11.70 -2.16 -2.57
CA LEU A 91 10.99 -1.82 -1.34
C LEU A 91 10.03 -0.65 -1.58
N ARG A 92 10.52 0.43 -2.21
CA ARG A 92 9.72 1.63 -2.53
C ARG A 92 8.62 1.35 -3.55
N LYS A 93 8.93 0.66 -4.65
CA LYS A 93 8.00 0.52 -5.78
C LYS A 93 6.99 -0.60 -5.59
N THR A 94 7.32 -1.62 -4.81
CA THR A 94 6.50 -2.84 -4.71
C THR A 94 5.98 -3.03 -3.29
N LYS A 95 6.88 -3.19 -2.30
CA LYS A 95 6.46 -3.65 -0.98
C LYS A 95 5.80 -2.62 -0.09
N LEU A 96 6.28 -1.38 -0.08
CA LEU A 96 5.61 -0.33 0.69
C LEU A 96 4.20 -0.06 0.19
N PRO A 97 3.95 0.08 -1.14
CA PRO A 97 2.59 0.16 -1.66
C PRO A 97 1.71 -1.04 -1.29
N GLU A 98 2.26 -2.26 -1.33
CA GLU A 98 1.55 -3.49 -0.93
C GLU A 98 1.13 -3.43 0.54
N TYR A 99 2.06 -3.12 1.46
CA TYR A 99 1.75 -3.01 2.88
C TYR A 99 0.82 -1.85 3.22
N THR A 100 0.98 -0.69 2.59
CA THR A 100 0.04 0.43 2.78
C THR A 100 -1.37 0.02 2.37
N ARG A 101 -1.54 -0.74 1.28
CA ARG A 101 -2.85 -1.29 0.89
C ARG A 101 -3.35 -2.30 1.90
N GLU A 102 -2.52 -3.27 2.32
CA GLU A 102 -2.91 -4.24 3.34
C GLU A 102 -3.36 -3.56 4.64
N ALA A 103 -2.69 -2.49 5.06
CA ALA A 103 -2.98 -1.77 6.29
C ALA A 103 -4.27 -0.93 6.21
N LEU A 104 -4.54 -0.31 5.06
CA LEU A 104 -5.63 0.65 4.89
C LEU A 104 -6.89 0.05 4.29
N CYS A 105 -6.80 -1.13 3.68
CA CYS A 105 -7.92 -1.73 2.96
C CYS A 105 -8.69 -2.76 3.83
N PRO A 106 -10.01 -2.87 3.64
CA PRO A 106 -10.79 -3.94 4.24
C PRO A 106 -10.39 -5.32 3.68
N PRO A 107 -10.47 -6.42 4.47
CA PRO A 107 -10.97 -6.48 5.84
C PRO A 107 -9.92 -6.21 6.93
N ALA A 108 -8.67 -5.96 6.53
CA ALA A 108 -7.56 -5.78 7.47
C ALA A 108 -7.71 -4.51 8.30
N CYS A 109 -8.19 -3.43 7.69
CA CYS A 109 -8.54 -2.20 8.39
C CYS A 109 -9.98 -2.26 8.93
N ARG A 110 -10.16 -2.07 10.25
CA ARG A 110 -11.47 -2.08 10.93
C ARG A 110 -11.83 -0.67 11.45
N GLY A 111 -12.43 0.14 10.59
CA GLY A 111 -12.82 1.52 10.89
C GLY A 111 -11.67 2.52 10.74
N SER A 112 -10.63 2.37 11.55
CA SER A 112 -9.39 3.15 11.49
C SER A 112 -8.17 2.27 11.78
N THR A 113 -6.99 2.79 11.47
CA THR A 113 -5.70 2.19 11.84
C THR A 113 -4.71 3.30 12.15
N THR A 114 -3.74 3.03 13.02
CA THR A 114 -2.65 3.97 13.29
C THR A 114 -1.53 3.74 12.28
N LEU A 115 -1.21 4.77 11.49
CA LEU A 115 -0.06 4.76 10.58
C LEU A 115 1.05 5.68 11.07
N TYR A 116 2.29 5.25 10.90
CA TYR A 116 3.49 6.03 11.15
C TYR A 116 3.88 6.82 9.91
N ASN A 117 3.92 8.14 10.04
CA ASN A 117 4.49 9.02 9.03
C ASN A 117 5.99 8.74 8.92
N CYS A 118 6.48 8.43 7.72
CA CYS A 118 7.86 7.99 7.59
C CYS A 118 8.89 9.10 7.85
N SER A 119 8.60 10.35 7.47
CA SER A 119 9.55 11.44 7.69
C SER A 119 9.70 11.82 9.17
N THR A 120 8.60 11.79 9.92
CA THR A 120 8.55 12.27 11.32
C THR A 120 8.50 11.15 12.35
N CYS A 121 8.27 9.91 11.91
CA CYS A 121 8.04 8.73 12.74
C CYS A 121 6.90 8.87 13.75
N LYS A 122 6.02 9.86 13.55
CA LYS A 122 4.82 10.06 14.38
C LYS A 122 3.70 9.17 13.89
N GLY A 123 3.05 8.48 14.82
CA GLY A 123 1.83 7.72 14.57
C GLY A 123 0.63 8.65 14.52
N THR A 124 -0.24 8.46 13.53
CA THR A 124 -1.51 9.17 13.37
C THR A 124 -2.61 8.17 13.06
N GLU A 125 -3.76 8.30 13.71
CA GLU A 125 -4.93 7.52 13.36
C GLU A 125 -5.53 8.00 12.04
N VAL A 126 -5.76 7.06 11.13
CA VAL A 126 -6.36 7.32 9.81
C VAL A 126 -7.51 6.36 9.58
N SER A 127 -8.56 6.84 8.92
CA SER A 127 -9.69 6.02 8.54
C SER A 127 -9.32 5.03 7.44
N CYS A 128 -9.98 3.88 7.44
CA CYS A 128 -9.80 2.88 6.40
C CYS A 128 -10.20 3.44 5.03
N TRP A 129 -9.47 3.01 4.00
CA TRP A 129 -9.79 3.40 2.64
C TRP A 129 -11.08 2.73 2.15
N PRO A 130 -11.92 3.45 1.38
CA PRO A 130 -13.06 2.85 0.71
C PRO A 130 -12.63 1.72 -0.23
N ARG A 131 -13.46 0.68 -0.35
CA ARG A 131 -13.16 -0.48 -1.20
C ARG A 131 -12.84 -0.10 -2.64
N LYS A 132 -13.54 0.88 -3.22
CA LYS A 132 -13.23 1.42 -4.57
C LYS A 132 -11.81 1.96 -4.72
N ARG A 133 -11.27 2.62 -3.68
CA ARG A 133 -9.88 3.14 -3.72
C ARG A 133 -8.87 2.01 -3.67
N CYS A 134 -9.17 0.95 -2.92
CA CYS A 134 -8.33 -0.23 -2.80
C CYS A 134 -8.39 -1.12 -4.05
N PHE A 135 -9.58 -1.29 -4.60
CA PHE A 135 -9.91 -2.21 -5.68
C PHE A 135 -10.77 -1.48 -6.72
N PRO A 136 -10.17 -0.66 -7.59
CA PRO A 136 -10.93 0.15 -8.56
C PRO A 136 -11.75 -0.71 -9.55
N GLY A 137 -11.36 -1.97 -9.75
CA GLY A 137 -12.09 -2.92 -10.61
C GLY A 137 -13.09 -3.82 -9.88
N SER A 138 -13.18 -3.76 -8.54
CA SER A 138 -14.21 -4.54 -7.85
C SER A 138 -15.54 -3.80 -7.96
N GLN A 139 -16.56 -4.45 -8.54
CA GLN A 139 -17.92 -3.95 -8.44
C GLN A 139 -18.30 -3.88 -6.96
N ASP A 140 -18.81 -2.72 -6.55
CA ASP A 140 -19.36 -2.60 -5.21
C ASP A 140 -20.56 -3.55 -5.06
N LEU A 141 -20.81 -4.01 -3.83
CA LEU A 141 -22.02 -4.78 -3.51
C LEU A 141 -23.29 -4.08 -4.00
N TRP A 142 -23.29 -2.75 -4.01
CA TRP A 142 -24.38 -1.94 -4.54
C TRP A 142 -24.50 -2.03 -6.07
N GLU A 143 -23.38 -1.91 -6.79
CA GLU A 143 -23.35 -2.05 -8.25
C GLU A 143 -23.73 -3.47 -8.68
N ALA A 144 -23.22 -4.49 -7.98
CA ALA A 144 -23.61 -5.88 -8.18
C ALA A 144 -25.11 -6.10 -7.93
N LYS A 145 -25.67 -5.48 -6.88
CA LYS A 145 -27.12 -5.52 -6.61
C LYS A 145 -27.92 -4.87 -7.73
N ILE A 146 -27.53 -3.69 -8.22
CA ILE A 146 -28.20 -3.02 -9.33
C ILE A 146 -28.16 -3.89 -10.58
N LEU A 147 -27.00 -4.46 -10.92
CA LEU A 147 -26.84 -5.32 -12.07
C LEU A 147 -27.72 -6.58 -11.97
N LEU A 148 -27.75 -7.21 -10.80
CA LEU A 148 -28.63 -8.36 -10.55
C LEU A 148 -30.11 -8.00 -10.69
N LEU A 149 -30.54 -6.86 -10.13
CA LEU A 149 -31.91 -6.38 -10.27
C LEU A 149 -32.26 -6.06 -11.72
N SER A 150 -31.34 -5.46 -12.47
CA SER A 150 -31.52 -5.16 -13.89
C SER A 150 -31.65 -6.44 -14.73
N ILE A 151 -30.77 -7.42 -14.51
CA ILE A 151 -30.81 -8.73 -15.17
C ILE A 151 -32.12 -9.45 -14.84
N PHE A 152 -32.51 -9.47 -13.57
CA PHE A 152 -33.76 -10.09 -13.13
C PHE A 152 -34.99 -9.41 -13.77
N GLY A 153 -35.02 -8.07 -13.79
CA GLY A 153 -36.07 -7.32 -14.46
C GLY A 153 -36.16 -7.62 -15.96
N ALA A 154 -35.02 -7.74 -16.64
CA ALA A 154 -34.99 -8.12 -18.05
C ALA A 154 -35.54 -9.53 -18.30
N PHE A 155 -35.18 -10.51 -17.46
CA PHE A 155 -35.72 -11.86 -17.56
C PHE A 155 -37.22 -11.93 -17.30
N LEU A 156 -37.72 -11.18 -16.31
CA LEU A 156 -39.16 -11.09 -16.06
C LEU A 156 -39.92 -10.50 -17.25
N LEU A 157 -39.41 -9.42 -17.85
CA LEU A 157 -40.01 -8.81 -19.03
C LEU A 157 -40.02 -9.78 -20.22
N LEU A 158 -38.92 -10.48 -20.47
CA LEU A 158 -38.86 -11.51 -21.50
C LEU A 158 -39.87 -12.62 -21.24
N GLY A 159 -40.00 -13.09 -19.99
CA GLY A 159 -41.00 -14.09 -19.61
C GLY A 159 -42.44 -13.64 -19.85
N VAL A 160 -42.78 -12.40 -19.50
CA VAL A 160 -44.10 -11.81 -19.77
C VAL A 160 -44.36 -11.70 -21.27
N LEU A 161 -43.38 -11.25 -22.06
CA LEU A 161 -43.51 -11.16 -23.52
C LEU A 161 -43.69 -12.55 -24.15
N SER A 162 -42.96 -13.56 -23.70
CA SER A 162 -43.14 -14.95 -24.15
C SER A 162 -44.55 -15.45 -23.85
N LEU A 163 -45.06 -15.22 -22.63
CA LEU A 163 -46.44 -15.61 -22.26
C LEU A 163 -47.50 -14.90 -23.12
N LEU A 164 -47.32 -13.61 -23.39
CA LEU A 164 -48.25 -12.85 -24.24
C LEU A 164 -48.25 -13.40 -25.67
N VAL A 165 -47.08 -13.66 -26.25
CA VAL A 165 -46.95 -14.24 -27.59
C VAL A 165 -47.59 -15.63 -27.66
N GLU A 166 -47.35 -16.50 -26.67
CA GLU A 166 -47.96 -17.82 -26.62
C GLU A 166 -49.49 -17.75 -26.48
N SER A 167 -50.00 -16.84 -25.64
CA SER A 167 -51.45 -16.66 -25.47
C SER A 167 -52.13 -16.21 -26.77
N HIS A 168 -51.54 -15.28 -27.51
CA HIS A 168 -52.05 -14.84 -28.80
C HIS A 168 -51.99 -15.95 -29.85
N HIS A 169 -50.90 -16.74 -29.89
CA HIS A 169 -50.79 -17.88 -30.79
C HIS A 169 -51.83 -18.96 -30.48
N LEU A 170 -52.09 -19.25 -29.20
CA LEU A 170 -53.11 -20.20 -28.78
C LEU A 170 -54.52 -19.71 -29.14
N GLN A 171 -54.81 -18.43 -28.93
CA GLN A 171 -56.09 -17.82 -29.34
C GLN A 171 -56.32 -17.93 -30.85
N ALA A 172 -55.31 -17.61 -31.67
CA ALA A 172 -55.38 -17.73 -33.13
C ALA A 172 -55.60 -19.18 -33.58
N LYS A 173 -54.98 -20.16 -32.90
CA LYS A 173 -55.16 -21.58 -33.21
C LYS A 173 -56.50 -22.13 -32.74
N SER A 174 -57.05 -21.59 -31.65
CA SER A 174 -58.34 -22.02 -31.10
C SER A 174 -59.55 -21.60 -31.96
N GLY A 175 -59.38 -20.66 -32.90
CA GLY A 175 -60.40 -20.35 -33.91
C GLY A 175 -61.80 -20.14 -33.33
N LEU A 176 -61.92 -19.15 -32.44
CA LEU A 176 -63.14 -18.35 -32.32
C LEU A 176 -63.08 -17.24 -33.38
#